data_AF-A0A971T193-F1
#
_entry.id   AF-A0A971T193-F1
#
_cell.length_a   1.000
_cell.length_b   1.000
_cell.length_c   1.000
_cell.angle_alpha   90.00
_cell.angle_beta   90.00
_cell.angle_gamma   90.00
#
_symmetry.space_group_name_H-M   'P 1'
#
loop_
_entity.id
_entity.type
_entity.pdbx_description
1 polymer ?
#
loop_
_entity_poly.entity_id
_entity_poly.type
_entity_poly.pdbx_seq_one_letter_code
_entity_poly.pdbx_strand_id
1 'polypeptide(L)'
;MRKKQEKKTWELTRHRKKWTPEEEDLLKQLYPGGFNHELVDRFGRTKWAIGDHAGKLGIKKNWRKHAPPQKGKRWSKKEIKRLKKLASSKKFVGFNRFR
;
A
#
# COMPACT_ATOMS: atom_id res chain seq x y z
N MET A 1 -33.11 22.21 -20.14
CA MET A 1 -32.49 20.88 -20.33
C MET A 1 -31.65 20.53 -19.10
N ARG A 2 -32.08 19.60 -18.24
CA ARG A 2 -31.34 19.19 -17.03
C ARG A 2 -30.59 17.90 -17.33
N LYS A 3 -29.25 17.93 -17.26
CA LYS A 3 -28.40 16.75 -17.47
C LYS A 3 -28.78 15.69 -16.43
N LYS A 4 -29.38 14.60 -16.94
CA LYS A 4 -29.82 13.44 -16.17
C LYS A 4 -28.55 12.79 -15.60
N GLN A 5 -28.40 12.90 -14.29
CA GLN A 5 -27.32 12.32 -13.50
C GLN A 5 -27.08 10.87 -13.96
N GLU A 6 -25.89 10.60 -14.51
CA GLU A 6 -25.38 9.25 -14.73
C GLU A 6 -25.30 8.61 -13.36
N LYS A 7 -26.29 7.76 -13.06
CA LYS A 7 -26.28 6.94 -11.86
C LYS A 7 -25.08 6.03 -11.99
N LYS A 8 -23.97 6.40 -11.36
CA LYS A 8 -22.81 5.54 -11.13
C LYS A 8 -23.32 4.40 -10.27
N THR A 9 -23.76 3.34 -10.93
CA THR A 9 -24.39 2.16 -10.35
C THR A 9 -23.38 1.53 -9.39
N TRP A 10 -23.51 1.88 -8.12
CA TRP A 10 -23.00 1.09 -7.00
C TRP A 10 -23.75 -0.24 -6.86
N GLU A 11 -24.51 -0.64 -7.89
CA GLU A 11 -25.02 -1.99 -8.14
C GLU A 11 -23.85 -2.96 -8.48
N LEU A 12 -22.82 -2.97 -7.66
CA LEU A 12 -21.86 -4.07 -7.64
C LEU A 12 -22.46 -5.10 -6.70
N THR A 13 -23.25 -5.99 -7.32
CA THR A 13 -23.72 -7.21 -6.71
C THR A 13 -22.65 -7.77 -5.77
N ARG A 14 -23.03 -7.90 -4.51
CA ARG A 14 -22.26 -8.51 -3.42
C ARG A 14 -22.10 -10.02 -3.68
N HIS A 15 -21.84 -10.44 -4.92
CA HIS A 15 -21.44 -11.79 -5.23
C HIS A 15 -20.08 -12.00 -4.56
N ARG A 16 -20.09 -12.75 -3.47
CA ARG A 16 -18.90 -13.31 -2.86
C ARG A 16 -18.25 -14.20 -3.92
N LYS A 17 -17.38 -13.62 -4.77
CA LYS A 17 -16.57 -14.39 -5.70
C LYS A 17 -15.81 -15.43 -4.87
N LYS A 18 -15.99 -16.70 -5.21
CA LYS A 18 -15.24 -17.79 -4.59
C LYS A 18 -13.77 -17.64 -4.97
N TRP A 19 -12.88 -17.95 -4.03
CA TRP A 19 -11.45 -18.03 -4.31
C TRP A 19 -11.18 -19.26 -5.17
N THR A 20 -10.44 -19.10 -6.27
CA THR A 20 -9.94 -20.24 -7.04
C THR A 20 -8.65 -20.78 -6.43
N PRO A 21 -8.32 -22.07 -6.63
CA PRO A 21 -7.07 -22.65 -6.13
C PRO A 21 -5.82 -21.87 -6.62
N GLU A 22 -5.88 -21.35 -7.84
CA GLU A 22 -4.83 -20.51 -8.44
C GLU A 22 -4.66 -19.18 -7.68
N GLU A 23 -5.77 -18.52 -7.32
CA GLU A 23 -5.73 -17.30 -6.52
C GLU A 23 -5.21 -17.56 -5.11
N GLU A 24 -5.50 -18.73 -4.53
CA GLU A 24 -4.96 -19.12 -3.23
C GLU A 24 -3.46 -19.38 -3.26
N ASP A 25 -2.96 -20.03 -4.32
CA ASP A 25 -1.53 -20.23 -4.49
C ASP A 25 -0.79 -18.89 -4.67
N LEU A 26 -1.32 -18.02 -5.54
CA LEU A 26 -0.83 -16.66 -5.71
C LEU A 26 -0.86 -15.87 -4.40
N LEU A 27 -1.92 -16.04 -3.59
CA LEU A 27 -2.04 -15.38 -2.30
C LEU A 27 -0.96 -15.88 -1.32
N LYS A 28 -0.68 -17.19 -1.28
CA LYS A 28 0.39 -17.76 -0.44
C LYS A 28 1.76 -17.18 -0.78
N GLN A 29 2.05 -17.01 -2.07
CA GLN A 29 3.33 -16.48 -2.52
C GLN A 29 3.48 -14.97 -2.26
N LEU A 30 2.43 -14.20 -2.56
CA LEU A 30 2.50 -12.73 -2.57
C LEU A 30 2.16 -12.08 -1.23
N TYR A 31 1.27 -12.66 -0.44
CA TYR A 31 0.77 -12.04 0.80
C TYR A 31 1.85 -11.74 1.86
N PRO A 32 2.87 -12.59 2.09
CA PRO A 32 3.90 -12.33 3.09
C PRO A 32 4.76 -11.09 2.81
N GLY A 33 4.89 -10.69 1.54
CA GLY A 33 5.77 -9.58 1.11
C GLY A 33 5.12 -8.49 0.27
N GLY A 34 3.84 -8.63 -0.07
CA GLY A 34 3.09 -7.68 -0.90
C GLY A 34 2.36 -6.62 -0.08
N PHE A 35 2.30 -5.39 -0.61
CA PHE A 35 1.52 -4.33 0.03
C PHE A 35 0.02 -4.50 -0.23
N ASN A 36 -0.81 -3.98 0.67
CA ASN A 36 -2.27 -4.10 0.53
C ASN A 36 -2.80 -3.48 -0.77
N HIS A 37 -2.20 -2.40 -1.27
CA HIS A 37 -2.62 -1.78 -2.52
C HIS A 37 -2.28 -2.66 -3.73
N GLU A 38 -1.05 -3.20 -3.81
CA GLU A 38 -0.65 -4.13 -4.88
C GLU A 38 -1.51 -5.39 -4.91
N LEU A 39 -1.86 -5.93 -3.73
CA LEU A 39 -2.74 -7.09 -3.64
C LEU A 39 -4.17 -6.73 -4.08
N VAL A 40 -4.68 -5.55 -3.72
CA VAL A 40 -6.01 -5.09 -4.18
C VAL A 40 -6.05 -4.95 -5.70
N ASP A 41 -5.02 -4.36 -6.30
CA ASP A 41 -4.93 -4.18 -7.76
C ASP A 41 -4.79 -5.52 -8.47
N ARG A 42 -4.01 -6.46 -7.92
CA ARG A 42 -3.78 -7.78 -8.53
C ARG A 42 -4.97 -8.72 -8.43
N PHE A 43 -5.64 -8.78 -7.27
CA PHE A 43 -6.76 -9.68 -7.05
C PHE A 43 -8.11 -9.04 -7.42
N GLY A 44 -8.15 -7.71 -7.67
CA GLY A 44 -9.39 -6.97 -7.92
C GLY A 44 -10.39 -7.07 -6.76
N ARG A 45 -9.89 -7.34 -5.55
CA ARG A 45 -10.69 -7.59 -4.33
C ARG A 45 -10.32 -6.58 -3.26
N THR A 46 -11.24 -6.33 -2.34
CA THR A 46 -10.97 -5.42 -1.22
C THR A 46 -9.88 -5.98 -0.31
N LYS A 47 -9.09 -5.09 0.30
CA LYS A 47 -8.07 -5.46 1.30
C LYS A 47 -8.62 -6.34 2.42
N TRP A 48 -9.89 -6.14 2.79
CA TRP A 48 -10.59 -6.90 3.81
C TRP A 48 -10.84 -8.34 3.38
N ALA A 49 -11.33 -8.57 2.16
CA ALA A 49 -11.55 -9.91 1.63
C ALA A 49 -10.23 -10.70 1.49
N ILE A 50 -9.16 -10.01 1.06
CA ILE A 50 -7.82 -10.60 0.94
C ILE A 50 -7.28 -10.98 2.33
N GLY A 51 -7.45 -10.10 3.32
CA GLY A 51 -7.02 -10.37 4.70
C GLY A 51 -7.80 -11.49 5.38
N ASP A 52 -9.12 -11.51 5.22
CA ASP A 52 -9.99 -12.56 5.76
C ASP A 52 -9.63 -13.94 5.18
N HIS A 53 -9.39 -14.01 3.87
CA HIS A 53 -9.00 -15.26 3.22
C HIS A 53 -7.59 -15.71 3.58
N ALA A 54 -6.63 -14.78 3.63
CA ALA A 54 -5.27 -15.09 4.09
C ALA A 54 -5.27 -15.61 5.54
N GLY A 55 -6.13 -15.06 6.40
CA GLY A 55 -6.36 -15.54 7.76
C GLY A 55 -6.88 -16.98 7.80
N LYS A 56 -7.86 -17.31 6.95
CA LYS A 56 -8.38 -18.69 6.80
C LYS A 56 -7.32 -19.67 6.31
N LEU A 57 -6.41 -19.22 5.46
CA LEU A 57 -5.27 -20.02 4.98
C LEU A 57 -4.08 -20.04 5.96
N GLY A 58 -4.15 -19.34 7.09
CA GLY A 58 -3.07 -19.28 8.09
C GLY A 58 -1.84 -18.47 7.66
N ILE A 59 -1.95 -17.65 6.61
CA ILE A 59 -0.83 -16.90 6.05
C ILE A 59 -0.67 -15.59 6.81
N LYS A 60 0.55 -15.28 7.25
CA LYS A 60 0.88 -14.05 7.98
C LYS A 60 1.75 -13.11 7.15
N LYS A 61 1.55 -11.80 7.31
CA LYS A 61 2.44 -10.80 6.72
C LYS A 61 3.79 -10.76 7.41
N ASN A 62 4.86 -10.62 6.62
CA ASN A 62 6.18 -10.36 7.15
C ASN A 62 6.35 -8.86 7.42
N TRP A 63 5.87 -8.42 8.59
CA TRP A 63 5.97 -7.03 9.03
C TRP A 63 7.42 -6.52 9.11
N ARG A 64 8.44 -7.40 9.16
CA ARG A 64 9.85 -6.96 9.13
C ARG A 64 10.29 -6.46 7.76
N LYS A 65 9.70 -6.97 6.67
CA LYS A 65 9.93 -6.45 5.30
C LYS A 65 9.21 -5.12 5.07
N HIS A 66 8.07 -4.93 5.73
CA HIS A 66 7.21 -3.74 5.60
C HIS A 66 7.37 -2.74 6.74
N ALA A 67 8.31 -2.99 7.66
CA ALA A 67 8.54 -2.07 8.76
C ALA A 67 8.90 -0.72 8.16
N PRO A 68 8.19 0.37 8.50
CA PRO A 68 8.66 1.69 8.14
C PRO A 68 10.10 1.82 8.67
N PRO A 69 11.00 2.54 7.97
CA PRO A 69 12.32 2.82 8.54
C PRO A 69 12.10 3.34 9.95
N GLN A 70 12.60 2.58 10.94
CA GLN A 70 12.31 2.82 12.35
C GLN A 70 12.47 4.31 12.64
N LYS A 71 11.41 4.96 13.14
CA LYS A 71 11.48 6.35 13.63
C LYS A 71 12.63 6.41 14.62
N GLY A 72 13.74 7.04 14.22
CA GLY A 72 15.01 7.00 14.95
C GLY A 72 16.21 6.49 14.14
N LYS A 73 16.05 6.09 12.88
CA LYS A 73 17.18 5.79 11.99
C LYS A 73 17.99 7.07 11.78
N ARG A 74 19.12 7.19 12.52
CA ARG A 74 20.14 8.21 12.31
C ARG A 74 20.43 8.28 10.81
N TRP A 75 20.37 9.48 10.25
CA TRP A 75 20.67 9.73 8.84
C TRP A 75 21.94 8.97 8.44
N SER A 76 21.88 8.18 7.37
CA SER A 76 23.06 7.52 6.84
C SER A 76 24.10 8.56 6.48
N LYS A 77 25.39 8.24 6.64
CA LYS A 77 26.50 9.11 6.18
C LYS A 77 26.33 9.52 4.70
N LYS A 78 25.76 8.64 3.87
CA LYS A 78 25.44 8.92 2.46
C LYS A 78 24.34 9.96 2.31
N GLU A 79 23.30 9.90 3.13
CA GLU A 79 22.20 10.86 3.13
C GLU A 79 22.67 12.23 3.64
N ILE A 80 23.42 12.27 4.75
CA ILE A 80 24.05 13.50 5.28
C ILE A 80 24.91 14.19 4.21
N LYS A 81 25.74 13.42 3.48
CA LYS A 81 26.56 13.95 2.38
C LYS A 81 25.70 14.52 1.25
N ARG A 82 24.60 13.86 0.90
CA ARG A 82 23.65 14.32 -0.12
C ARG A 82 22.95 15.62 0.29
N LEU A 83 22.51 15.75 1.54
CA LEU A 83 21.89 17.00 2.02
C LEU A 83 22.86 18.15 2.04
N LYS A 84 24.10 17.94 2.51
CA LYS A 84 25.12 18.99 2.49
C LYS A 84 25.34 19.52 1.07
N LYS A 85 25.41 18.62 0.09
CA LYS A 85 25.54 18.99 -1.34
C LYS A 85 24.32 19.78 -1.84
N LEU A 86 23.10 19.39 -1.46
CA LEU A 86 21.87 20.06 -1.86
C LEU A 86 21.69 21.42 -1.16
N ALA A 87 22.06 21.53 0.12
CA ALA A 87 21.99 22.76 0.89
C ALA A 87 23.01 23.80 0.42
N SER A 88 24.21 23.37 0.01
CA SER A 88 25.19 24.24 -0.65
C SER A 88 24.71 24.74 -2.03
N SER A 89 23.81 23.99 -2.68
CA SER A 89 23.15 24.37 -3.93
C SER A 89 21.88 25.18 -3.65
N LYS A 90 22.03 26.36 -3.05
CA LYS A 90 21.06 27.47 -2.83
C LYS A 90 19.65 27.28 -3.44
N LYS A 91 18.89 26.33 -2.91
CA LYS A 91 17.45 26.09 -3.16
C LYS A 91 16.85 25.44 -1.91
N PHE A 92 16.84 26.20 -0.82
CA PHE A 92 16.05 25.86 0.36
C PHE A 92 15.20 27.07 0.73
N VAL A 93 14.23 27.35 -0.13
CA VAL A 93 13.11 28.25 0.20
C VAL A 93 12.05 27.42 0.89
N GLY A 94 11.80 27.74 2.16
CA GLY A 94 10.52 27.51 2.83
C GLY A 94 10.36 26.16 3.53
N PHE A 95 10.70 26.11 4.82
CA PHE A 95 9.80 25.50 5.80
C PHE A 95 10.03 26.14 7.18
N ASN A 96 9.61 27.40 7.30
CA ASN A 96 9.21 27.94 8.59
C ASN A 96 7.68 27.98 8.63
N ARG A 97 7.06 27.06 9.38
CA ARG A 97 5.76 27.28 10.03
C ARG A 97 5.37 26.11 10.96
N PHE A 98 5.06 26.51 12.21
CA PHE A 98 4.45 25.78 13.33
C PHE A 98 5.39 24.83 14.09
N ARG A 99 5.63 25.00 15.40
CA ARG A 99 4.96 25.77 16.46
C ARG A 99 5.98 26.11 17.55
#